data_AF-A0A2M9FV85-F1
#
_entry.id   AF-A0A2M9FV85-F1
#
_cell.length_a   1.000
_cell.length_b   1.000
_cell.length_c   1.000
_cell.angle_alpha   90.00
_cell.angle_beta   90.00
_cell.angle_gamma   90.00
#
_symmetry.space_group_name_H-M   'P 1'
#
loop_
_entity.id
_entity.type
_entity.pdbx_description
1 polymer ?
#
loop_
_entity_poly.entity_id
_entity_poly.type
_entity_poly.pdbx_seq_one_letter_code
_entity_poly.pdbx_strand_id
1 'polypeptide(L)'
;MNYSSTPTGTLKLRRRMRMDQQQMIAHQLCRPVWRDVVETGVMSGELRVRDFIGNRRCHLRVQWMAEGWEWVDPQKEQAAEQSAVRNGFTSRQSVVAKLGRDIDHVDAEIAADNARADSLGLVLDTDPRRVSRAGLTQARSEGSEVPRDERQNGAKNGWQAVSKDY
;
A
#
# COMPACT_ATOMS: atom_id res chain seq x y z
N MET A 1 32.83 5.37 23.77
CA MET A 1 31.88 6.49 23.90
C MET A 1 30.47 5.99 23.61
N ASN A 2 29.53 6.23 24.51
CA ASN A 2 28.16 5.70 24.46
C ASN A 2 27.23 6.66 23.67
N TYR A 3 26.68 6.17 22.55
CA TYR A 3 25.66 6.81 21.72
C TYR A 3 24.28 6.79 22.41
N SER A 4 23.97 7.72 23.32
CA SER A 4 22.63 7.72 23.96
C SER A 4 21.97 9.08 24.22
N SER A 5 22.52 10.20 23.74
CA SER A 5 21.91 11.53 23.97
C SER A 5 21.31 12.21 22.73
N THR A 6 21.61 11.75 21.51
CA THR A 6 21.14 12.34 20.24
C THR A 6 19.74 11.90 19.73
N PRO A 7 19.16 10.72 20.08
CA PRO A 7 17.93 10.23 19.43
C PRO A 7 16.70 11.13 19.60
N THR A 8 16.56 11.79 20.75
CA THR A 8 15.33 12.53 21.12
C THR A 8 15.13 13.81 20.31
N GLY A 9 16.21 14.47 19.88
CA GLY A 9 16.14 15.69 19.06
C GLY A 9 15.69 15.38 17.63
N THR A 10 16.29 14.36 17.02
CA THR A 10 16.02 13.99 15.62
C THR A 10 14.59 13.51 15.43
N LEU A 11 14.03 12.73 16.36
CA LEU A 11 12.65 12.26 16.23
C LEU A 11 11.63 13.42 16.31
N LYS A 12 11.86 14.38 17.22
CA LYS A 12 11.02 15.59 17.32
C LYS A 12 11.08 16.42 16.03
N LEU A 13 12.28 16.59 15.48
CA LEU A 13 12.49 17.29 14.21
C LEU A 13 11.77 16.56 13.05
N ARG A 14 11.97 15.25 12.91
CA ARG A 14 11.30 14.44 11.86
C ARG A 14 9.78 14.54 11.95
N ARG A 15 9.23 14.49 13.18
CA ARG A 15 7.78 14.65 13.41
C ARG A 15 7.30 16.04 13.00
N ARG A 16 8.05 17.10 13.34
CA ARG A 16 7.72 18.47 12.94
C ARG A 16 7.77 18.64 11.42
N MET A 17 8.85 18.20 10.79
CA MET A 17 9.01 18.27 9.34
C MET A 17 7.90 17.52 8.61
N ARG A 18 7.50 16.33 9.08
CA ARG A 18 6.36 15.59 8.49
C ARG A 18 5.03 16.35 8.63
N MET A 19 4.80 16.99 9.78
CA MET A 19 3.63 17.83 9.96
C MET A 19 3.63 19.00 8.97
N ASP A 20 4.76 19.71 8.84
CA ASP A 20 4.89 20.86 7.95
C ASP A 20 4.78 20.45 6.47
N GLN A 21 5.40 19.33 6.08
CA GLN A 21 5.25 18.74 4.73
C GLN A 21 3.79 18.44 4.39
N GLN A 22 3.06 17.81 5.31
CA GLN A 22 1.66 17.48 5.04
C GLN A 22 0.78 18.74 5.01
N GLN A 23 0.93 19.62 5.99
CA GLN A 23 0.04 20.78 6.14
C GLN A 23 0.32 21.87 5.11
N MET A 24 1.59 22.14 4.79
CA MET A 24 1.95 23.22 3.88
C MET A 24 2.12 22.69 2.45
N ILE A 25 3.01 21.72 2.26
CA ILE A 25 3.38 21.28 0.91
C ILE A 25 2.22 20.50 0.28
N ALA A 26 1.73 19.44 0.93
CA ALA A 26 0.67 18.62 0.34
C ALA A 26 -0.67 19.38 0.26
N HIS A 27 -1.09 20.04 1.35
CA HIS A 27 -2.42 20.65 1.41
C HIS A 27 -2.51 22.05 0.81
N GLN A 28 -1.51 22.93 0.99
CA GLN A 28 -1.58 24.31 0.47
C GLN A 28 -0.98 24.48 -0.92
N LEU A 29 0.01 23.67 -1.30
CA LEU A 29 0.66 23.80 -2.61
C LEU A 29 0.22 22.72 -3.60
N CYS A 30 0.44 21.45 -3.27
CA CYS A 30 0.24 20.35 -4.21
C CYS A 30 -1.24 20.14 -4.57
N ARG A 31 -2.16 20.22 -3.59
CA ARG A 31 -3.60 20.08 -3.84
C ARG A 31 -4.20 21.09 -4.81
N PRO A 32 -4.01 22.42 -4.65
CA PRO A 32 -4.56 23.37 -5.60
C PRO A 32 -3.91 23.22 -6.99
N VAL A 33 -2.59 23.03 -7.05
CA VAL A 33 -1.90 22.82 -8.34
C VAL A 33 -2.43 21.58 -9.05
N TRP A 34 -2.59 20.46 -8.34
CA TRP A 34 -3.14 19.23 -8.92
C TRP A 34 -4.55 19.43 -9.46
N ARG A 35 -5.40 20.11 -8.68
CA ARG A 35 -6.77 20.41 -9.12
C ARG A 35 -6.75 21.22 -10.41
N ASP A 36 -5.97 22.29 -10.45
CA ASP A 36 -5.94 23.19 -11.60
C ASP A 36 -5.37 22.47 -12.85
N VAL A 37 -4.39 21.57 -12.68
CA VAL A 37 -3.87 20.71 -13.76
C VAL A 37 -4.95 19.75 -14.27
N VAL A 38 -5.67 19.05 -13.39
CA VAL A 38 -6.73 18.11 -13.79
C VAL A 38 -7.87 18.85 -14.49
N GLU A 39 -8.30 19.99 -13.96
CA GLU A 39 -9.37 20.80 -14.56
C GLU A 39 -8.98 21.33 -15.93
N THR A 40 -7.77 21.86 -16.05
CA THR A 40 -7.25 22.34 -17.34
C THR A 40 -7.16 21.20 -18.34
N GLY A 41 -6.69 20.01 -17.93
CA GLY A 41 -6.62 18.82 -18.79
C GLY A 41 -7.98 18.28 -19.24
N VAL A 42 -9.01 18.38 -18.39
CA VAL A 42 -10.39 18.04 -18.78
C VAL A 42 -10.96 19.08 -19.74
N MET A 43 -10.72 20.37 -19.49
CA MET A 43 -11.19 21.47 -20.33
C MET A 43 -10.49 21.50 -21.70
N SER A 44 -9.20 21.14 -21.77
CA SER A 44 -8.45 21.01 -23.02
C SER A 44 -8.85 19.76 -23.82
N GLY A 45 -9.54 18.80 -23.19
CA GLY A 45 -9.97 17.55 -23.81
C GLY A 45 -8.90 16.45 -23.84
N GLU A 46 -7.71 16.70 -23.27
CA GLU A 46 -6.64 15.69 -23.14
C GLU A 46 -7.01 14.61 -22.12
N LEU A 47 -7.65 14.99 -21.01
CA LEU A 47 -8.09 14.07 -19.98
C LEU A 47 -9.58 13.75 -20.16
N ARG A 48 -9.87 12.59 -20.75
CA ARG A 48 -11.25 12.12 -20.96
C ARG A 48 -11.78 11.43 -19.71
N VAL A 49 -12.44 12.21 -18.85
CA VAL A 49 -13.07 11.69 -17.63
C VAL A 49 -14.58 11.64 -17.79
N ARG A 50 -15.18 10.47 -17.58
CA ARG A 50 -16.64 10.33 -17.58
C ARG A 50 -17.22 10.97 -16.33
N ASP A 51 -18.24 11.81 -16.51
CA ASP A 51 -18.96 12.46 -15.42
C ASP A 51 -18.04 13.26 -14.46
N PHE A 52 -17.17 14.09 -15.04
CA PHE A 52 -16.29 14.95 -14.24
C PHE A 52 -17.08 15.95 -13.40
N ILE A 53 -18.15 16.52 -13.96
CA ILE A 53 -18.98 17.54 -13.29
C ILE A 53 -19.77 16.92 -12.13
N GLY A 54 -20.37 15.74 -12.32
CA GLY A 54 -21.15 15.07 -11.27
C GLY A 54 -20.29 14.49 -10.14
N ASN A 55 -19.08 14.01 -10.46
CA ASN A 55 -18.22 13.29 -9.51
C ASN A 55 -16.81 13.90 -9.32
N ARG A 56 -16.70 15.23 -9.41
CA ARG A 56 -15.42 15.98 -9.30
C ARG A 56 -14.57 15.57 -8.09
N ARG A 57 -15.18 15.32 -6.93
CA ARG A 57 -14.45 14.93 -5.70
C ARG A 57 -13.74 13.59 -5.80
N CYS A 58 -14.28 12.64 -6.57
CA CYS A 58 -13.68 11.32 -6.74
C CYS A 58 -12.46 11.42 -7.65
N HIS A 59 -12.58 12.18 -8.74
CA HIS A 59 -11.50 12.36 -9.73
C HIS A 59 -10.33 13.21 -9.23
N LEU A 60 -10.60 14.15 -8.32
CA LEU A 60 -9.56 14.98 -7.69
C LEU A 60 -8.91 14.33 -6.47
N ARG A 61 -9.37 13.13 -6.05
CA ARG A 61 -8.81 12.46 -4.88
C ARG A 61 -7.43 11.92 -5.21
N VAL A 62 -6.42 12.52 -4.61
CA VAL A 62 -5.03 12.08 -4.70
C VAL A 62 -4.47 11.87 -3.30
N GLN A 63 -3.68 10.81 -3.15
CA GLN A 63 -2.89 10.56 -1.95
C GLN A 63 -1.48 11.09 -2.18
N TRP A 64 -1.06 12.06 -1.36
CA TRP A 64 0.30 12.56 -1.37
C TRP A 64 1.14 11.69 -0.43
N MET A 65 2.11 10.98 -1.00
CA MET A 65 3.07 10.18 -0.26
C MET A 65 4.42 10.88 -0.36
N ALA A 66 4.94 11.37 0.78
CA ALA A 66 6.31 11.83 0.86
C ALA A 66 7.24 10.62 1.02
N GLU A 67 8.51 10.80 0.66
CA GLU A 67 9.54 9.79 0.89
C GLU A 67 9.61 9.41 2.38
N GLY A 68 9.82 8.12 2.63
CA GLY A 68 10.03 7.59 3.97
C GLY A 68 11.31 8.15 4.59
N TRP A 69 11.37 8.16 5.92
CA TRP A 69 12.64 8.41 6.60
C TRP A 69 13.40 7.09 6.70
N GLU A 70 14.70 7.13 6.44
CA GLU A 70 15.58 6.00 6.70
C GLU A 70 15.45 5.53 8.16
N TRP A 71 15.44 4.21 8.32
CA TRP A 71 15.38 3.58 9.63
C TRP A 71 16.61 3.93 10.46
N VAL A 72 16.41 4.03 11.78
CA VAL A 72 17.54 4.24 12.69
C VAL A 72 18.23 2.90 12.96
N ASP A 73 17.46 1.83 13.09
CA ASP A 73 17.93 0.44 13.12
C ASP A 73 17.11 -0.40 12.11
N PRO A 74 17.60 -0.56 10.87
CA PRO A 74 16.82 -1.14 9.77
C PRO A 74 16.37 -2.56 10.08
N GLN A 75 17.22 -3.37 10.72
CA GLN A 75 16.93 -4.78 10.96
C GLN A 75 15.83 -4.95 12.02
N LYS A 76 15.89 -4.19 13.12
CA LYS A 76 14.88 -4.28 14.17
C LYS A 76 13.54 -3.70 13.72
N GLU A 77 13.57 -2.55 13.04
CA GLU A 77 12.35 -1.89 12.56
C GLU A 77 11.64 -2.74 11.48
N GLN A 78 12.38 -3.37 10.55
CA GLN A 78 11.80 -4.32 9.59
C GLN A 78 11.12 -5.51 10.26
N ALA A 79 11.79 -6.13 11.24
CA ALA A 79 11.23 -7.28 11.96
C ALA A 79 9.95 -6.90 12.72
N ALA A 80 9.91 -5.69 13.28
CA ALA A 80 8.73 -5.14 13.94
C ALA A 80 7.59 -4.91 12.95
N GLU A 81 7.84 -4.31 11.79
CA GLU A 81 6.82 -4.08 10.75
C GLU A 81 6.31 -5.42 10.17
N GLN A 82 7.19 -6.40 9.92
CA GLN A 82 6.78 -7.74 9.49
C GLN A 82 5.84 -8.39 10.52
N SER A 83 6.18 -8.27 11.80
CA SER A 83 5.36 -8.80 12.89
C SER A 83 4.02 -8.07 13.01
N ALA A 84 4.02 -6.74 12.85
CA ALA A 84 2.81 -5.92 12.87
C ALA A 84 1.86 -6.26 11.71
N VAL A 85 2.39 -6.53 10.51
CA VAL A 85 1.59 -6.99 9.36
C VAL A 85 0.97 -8.35 9.67
N ARG A 86 1.76 -9.29 10.18
CA ARG A 86 1.28 -10.64 10.52
C ARG A 86 0.23 -10.64 11.63
N ASN A 87 0.37 -9.75 12.61
CA ASN A 87 -0.59 -9.58 13.70
C ASN A 87 -1.84 -8.79 13.27
N GLY A 88 -1.88 -8.26 12.04
CA GLY A 88 -3.01 -7.49 11.51
C GLY A 88 -3.11 -6.06 12.04
N PHE A 89 -2.08 -5.53 12.70
CA PHE A 89 -2.06 -4.14 13.18
C PHE A 89 -1.77 -3.14 12.05
N THR A 90 -1.12 -3.59 10.98
CA THR A 90 -0.84 -2.77 9.80
C THR A 90 -1.03 -3.59 8.54
N SER A 91 -1.32 -2.93 7.42
CA SER A 91 -1.39 -3.58 6.11
C SER A 91 -0.05 -3.48 5.38
N ARG A 92 0.19 -4.41 4.45
CA ARG A 92 1.37 -4.36 3.57
C ARG A 92 1.44 -3.04 2.79
N GLN A 93 0.31 -2.58 2.26
CA GLN A 93 0.19 -1.29 1.57
C GLN A 93 0.61 -0.13 2.48
N SER A 94 0.21 -0.13 3.76
CA SER A 94 0.62 0.91 4.69
C SER A 94 2.12 0.90 4.94
N VAL A 95 2.77 -0.26 4.98
CA VAL A 95 4.24 -0.36 5.15
C VAL A 95 4.96 0.17 3.92
N VAL A 96 4.51 -0.18 2.71
CA VAL A 96 5.10 0.32 1.46
C VAL A 96 4.88 1.83 1.31
N ALA A 97 3.71 2.34 1.67
CA ALA A 97 3.42 3.77 1.67
C ALA A 97 4.29 4.55 2.67
N LYS A 98 4.70 3.95 3.80
CA LYS A 98 5.66 4.59 4.73
C LYS A 98 7.03 4.82 4.10
N LEU A 99 7.40 4.01 3.10
CA LEU A 99 8.63 4.16 2.32
C LEU A 99 8.46 5.16 1.15
N GLY A 100 7.26 5.74 0.98
CA GLY A 100 6.97 6.67 -0.12
C GLY A 100 6.75 6.00 -1.47
N ARG A 101 6.52 4.68 -1.49
CA ARG A 101 6.28 3.91 -2.72
C ARG A 101 4.80 3.57 -2.86
N ASP A 102 4.37 3.41 -4.10
CA ASP A 102 3.03 2.91 -4.41
C ASP A 102 3.04 1.37 -4.45
N ILE A 103 1.98 0.78 -3.90
CA ILE A 103 1.85 -0.67 -3.79
C ILE A 103 1.63 -1.34 -5.14
N ASP A 104 0.88 -0.69 -6.03
CA ASP A 104 0.57 -1.24 -7.36
C ASP A 104 1.85 -1.35 -8.20
N HIS A 105 2.72 -0.34 -8.09
CA HIS A 105 4.05 -0.37 -8.70
C HIS A 105 4.94 -1.47 -8.11
N VAL A 106 4.98 -1.61 -6.79
CA VAL A 106 5.76 -2.67 -6.12
C VAL A 106 5.26 -4.06 -6.52
N ASP A 107 3.95 -4.25 -6.63
CA ASP A 107 3.36 -5.52 -7.03
C ASP A 107 3.67 -5.86 -8.48
N ALA A 108 3.65 -4.86 -9.38
CA ALA A 108 4.07 -5.04 -10.76
C ALA A 108 5.55 -5.40 -10.88
N GLU A 109 6.43 -4.74 -10.10
CA GLU A 109 7.87 -5.06 -10.05
C GLU A 109 8.09 -6.50 -9.56
N ILE A 110 7.47 -6.89 -8.45
CA ILE A 110 7.56 -8.26 -7.91
C ILE A 110 7.05 -9.29 -8.93
N ALA A 111 5.94 -9.01 -9.61
CA ALA A 111 5.41 -9.90 -10.65
C ALA A 111 6.38 -10.05 -11.83
N ALA A 112 6.99 -8.95 -12.28
CA ALA A 112 7.97 -8.97 -13.36
C ALA A 112 9.25 -9.71 -12.98
N ASP A 113 9.74 -9.52 -11.76
CA ASP A 113 10.93 -10.21 -11.24
C ASP A 113 10.69 -11.71 -11.10
N ASN A 114 9.52 -12.09 -10.61
CA ASN A 114 9.09 -13.47 -10.53
C ASN A 114 9.02 -14.13 -11.91
N ALA A 115 8.40 -13.47 -12.89
CA ALA A 115 8.34 -13.99 -14.26
C ALA A 115 9.74 -14.13 -14.89
N ARG A 116 10.64 -13.18 -14.60
CA ARG A 116 12.03 -13.23 -15.04
C ARG A 116 12.78 -14.40 -14.40
N ALA A 117 12.65 -14.59 -13.08
CA ALA A 117 13.25 -15.70 -12.37
C ALA A 117 12.77 -17.05 -12.93
N ASP A 118 11.46 -17.16 -13.21
CA ASP A 118 10.86 -18.33 -13.84
C ASP A 118 11.46 -18.61 -15.24
N SER A 119 11.61 -17.56 -16.07
CA SER A 119 12.18 -17.68 -17.42
C SER A 119 13.66 -18.09 -17.42
N LEU A 120 14.40 -17.70 -16.39
CA LEU A 120 15.82 -18.00 -16.22
C LEU A 120 16.08 -19.29 -15.44
N GLY A 121 15.04 -19.95 -14.92
CA GLY A 121 15.19 -21.12 -14.06
C GLY A 121 15.84 -20.83 -12.71
N LEU A 122 15.79 -19.58 -12.24
CA LEU A 122 16.37 -19.18 -10.96
C LEU A 122 15.42 -19.54 -9.80
N VAL A 123 15.98 -20.10 -8.73
CA VAL A 123 15.26 -20.35 -7.48
C VAL A 123 15.87 -19.45 -6.41
N LEU A 124 15.09 -18.44 -5.97
CA LEU A 124 15.53 -17.42 -5.03
C LEU A 124 14.82 -17.61 -3.68
N ASP A 125 15.53 -17.42 -2.57
CA ASP A 125 14.97 -17.43 -1.20
C ASP A 125 13.92 -16.32 -0.97
N THR A 126 13.95 -15.29 -1.82
CA THR A 126 12.99 -14.19 -1.80
C THR A 126 11.59 -14.61 -2.26
N ASP A 127 11.44 -15.75 -2.94
CA ASP A 127 10.15 -16.25 -3.41
C ASP A 127 9.54 -17.31 -2.47
N PRO A 128 8.63 -16.91 -1.57
CA PRO A 128 7.99 -17.85 -0.65
C PRO A 128 7.10 -18.88 -1.36
N ARG A 129 6.80 -18.71 -2.66
CA ARG A 129 6.03 -19.68 -3.45
C ARG A 129 6.83 -20.96 -3.73
N ARG A 130 8.16 -20.88 -3.72
CA ARG A 130 9.05 -21.99 -4.06
C ARG A 130 9.87 -22.48 -2.88
N VAL A 131 10.27 -21.60 -1.98
CA VAL A 131 11.18 -21.92 -0.88
C VAL A 131 10.73 -21.27 0.43
N SER A 132 10.86 -22.01 1.51
CA SER A 132 10.68 -21.49 2.86
C SER A 132 11.93 -20.74 3.30
N ARG A 133 11.82 -19.95 4.38
CA ARG A 133 12.96 -19.25 5.02
C ARG A 133 14.15 -20.16 5.38
N ALA A 134 13.93 -21.48 5.51
CA ALA A 134 15.00 -22.46 5.76
C ALA A 134 15.65 -22.99 4.48
N GLY A 135 15.29 -22.47 3.30
CA GLY A 135 15.73 -22.97 1.99
C GLY A 135 15.05 -24.27 1.55
N LEU A 136 14.09 -24.80 2.31
CA LEU A 136 13.33 -26.00 1.94
C LEU A 136 12.29 -25.67 0.87
N THR A 137 12.20 -26.49 -0.18
CA THR A 137 11.22 -26.33 -1.25
C THR A 137 9.79 -26.46 -0.70
N GLN A 138 8.98 -25.43 -0.93
CA GLN A 138 7.55 -25.40 -0.60
C GLN A 138 6.76 -26.08 -1.73
N ALA A 139 7.02 -27.36 -2.00
CA ALA A 139 6.25 -28.12 -2.97
C ALA A 139 4.85 -28.38 -2.38
N ARG A 140 3.83 -27.74 -2.96
CA ARG A 140 2.43 -28.08 -2.67
C ARG A 140 2.13 -29.43 -3.32
N SER A 141 1.68 -30.42 -2.54
CA SER A 141 1.22 -31.68 -3.12
C SER A 141 -0.04 -31.44 -3.97
N GLU A 142 -0.08 -32.04 -5.16
CA GLU A 142 -1.27 -32.08 -6.02
C GLU A 142 -2.42 -32.71 -5.20
N GLY A 143 -3.48 -31.95 -4.92
CA GLY A 143 -4.64 -32.41 -4.14
C GLY A 143 -4.96 -31.65 -2.85
N SER A 144 -4.18 -30.63 -2.47
CA SER A 144 -4.55 -29.75 -1.36
C SER A 144 -5.60 -28.72 -1.79
N GLU A 145 -6.87 -28.93 -1.47
CA GLU A 145 -7.92 -27.91 -1.65
C GLU A 145 -7.84 -26.85 -0.53
N VAL A 146 -7.93 -25.57 -0.90
CA VAL A 146 -8.12 -24.49 0.09
C VAL A 146 -9.56 -24.60 0.60
N PRO A 147 -9.84 -24.54 1.92
CA PRO A 147 -11.21 -24.53 2.42
C PRO A 147 -12.01 -23.45 1.69
N ARG A 148 -13.01 -23.87 0.92
CA ARG A 148 -13.88 -22.95 0.18
C ARG A 148 -14.72 -22.20 1.20
N ASP A 149 -14.44 -20.92 1.38
CA ASP A 149 -15.18 -20.06 2.31
C ASP A 149 -16.65 -19.98 1.85
N GLU A 150 -17.55 -20.71 2.49
CA GLU A 150 -18.97 -20.86 2.10
C GLU A 150 -19.79 -19.54 2.19
N ARG A 151 -19.17 -18.43 2.63
CA ARG A 151 -19.82 -17.12 2.75
C ARG A 151 -20.15 -16.43 1.43
N GLN A 152 -19.67 -16.92 0.28
CA GLN A 152 -19.95 -16.28 -1.01
C GLN A 152 -21.27 -16.74 -1.68
N ASN A 153 -21.93 -17.81 -1.20
CA ASN A 153 -23.17 -18.32 -1.80
C ASN A 153 -24.47 -17.90 -1.09
N GLY A 154 -24.41 -17.18 0.04
CA GLY A 154 -25.60 -16.79 0.83
C GLY A 154 -26.18 -15.40 0.55
N ALA A 155 -25.50 -14.53 -0.19
CA ALA A 155 -25.87 -13.11 -0.30
C ALA A 155 -26.98 -12.78 -1.32
N LYS A 156 -27.70 -13.78 -1.87
CA LYS A 156 -28.77 -13.53 -2.86
C LYS A 156 -30.21 -13.57 -2.35
N ASN A 157 -30.51 -14.10 -1.15
CA ASN A 157 -31.92 -14.32 -0.74
C ASN A 157 -32.28 -13.84 0.69
N GLY A 158 -31.80 -12.67 1.15
CA GLY A 158 -31.94 -12.28 2.57
C GLY A 158 -32.46 -10.88 2.94
N TRP A 159 -32.84 -10.03 1.98
CA TRP A 159 -33.26 -8.63 2.26
C TRP A 159 -34.61 -8.23 1.66
N GLN A 160 -35.57 -9.17 1.62
CA GLN A 160 -36.98 -8.85 1.34
C GLN A 160 -37.88 -9.40 2.44
N ALA A 161 -37.81 -8.81 3.63
CA ALA A 161 -38.89 -8.78 4.61
C ALA A 161 -38.53 -7.71 5.64
N VAL A 162 -39.54 -7.02 6.18
CA VAL A 162 -39.45 -5.87 7.11
C VAL A 162 -39.40 -4.49 6.42
N SER A 163 -40.44 -4.19 5.66
CA SER A 163 -41.01 -2.83 5.60
C SER A 163 -42.52 -2.91 5.39
N LYS A 164 -43.24 -3.29 6.44
CA LYS A 164 -44.65 -2.94 6.61
C LYS A 164 -44.94 -2.93 8.11
N ASP A 165 -45.55 -1.83 8.53
CA ASP A 165 -46.19 -1.59 9.83
C ASP A 165 -45.25 -1.14 10.96
N TYR A 166 -44.91 0.16 10.96
CA TYR A 166 -45.28 1.12 12.02
C TYR A 166 -45.04 2.56 11.53
#